data_AF-A0AAV4A837-F1
#
_entry.id   AF-A0AAV4A837-F1
#
_cell.length_a   1.000
_cell.length_b   1.000
_cell.length_c   1.000
_cell.angle_alpha   90.00
_cell.angle_beta   90.00
_cell.angle_gamma   90.00
#
_symmetry.space_group_name_H-M   'P 1'
#
loop_
_entity.id
_entity.type
_entity.pdbx_description
1 polymer ?
#
loop_
_entity_poly.entity_id
_entity_poly.type
_entity_poly.pdbx_seq_one_letter_code
_entity_poly.pdbx_strand_id
1 'polypeptide(L)'
;MVAWRGPLAFRVYNPDKPNKFGIKIFELCDSDTSYCSSLEIYTRKKPCFPHGQTFDVVIGLITPYLEEGRTLFVDNYYMSPDLFTISRSTRLWPVGLYV
;
A
#
# COMPACT_ATOMS: atom_id res chain seq x y z
N MET A 1 -9.80 -1.92 -5.35
CA MET A 1 -10.39 -3.28 -5.16
C MET A 1 -11.09 -3.65 -6.44
N VAL A 2 -10.76 -4.82 -7.01
CA VAL A 2 -11.37 -5.32 -8.24
C VAL A 2 -12.52 -6.25 -7.88
N ALA A 3 -13.70 -6.02 -8.44
CA ALA A 3 -14.89 -6.81 -8.15
C ALA A 3 -14.69 -8.27 -8.59
N TRP A 4 -14.84 -9.21 -7.67
CA TRP A 4 -14.74 -10.64 -7.97
C TRP A 4 -15.62 -11.44 -7.02
N ARG A 5 -16.52 -12.25 -7.60
CA ARG A 5 -17.47 -13.08 -6.83
C ARG A 5 -17.18 -14.58 -6.93
N GLY A 6 -16.31 -15.00 -7.85
CA GLY A 6 -15.91 -16.40 -8.00
C GLY A 6 -15.11 -16.94 -6.81
N PRO A 7 -14.91 -18.27 -6.76
CA PRO A 7 -14.02 -18.89 -5.79
C PRO A 7 -12.58 -18.43 -6.03
N LEU A 8 -11.97 -17.82 -5.02
CA LEU A 8 -10.58 -17.39 -5.06
C LEU A 8 -10.03 -17.40 -3.64
N ALA A 9 -8.87 -18.04 -3.43
CA ALA A 9 -8.32 -18.30 -2.10
C ALA A 9 -8.01 -17.02 -1.29
N PHE A 10 -7.67 -15.92 -1.96
CA PHE A 10 -7.34 -14.64 -1.33
C PHE A 10 -8.41 -13.55 -1.55
N ARG A 11 -9.65 -13.95 -1.86
CA ARG A 11 -10.78 -13.02 -1.91
C ARG A 11 -10.92 -12.28 -0.57
N VAL A 12 -11.16 -10.98 -0.65
CA VAL A 12 -11.34 -10.08 0.49
C VAL A 12 -12.78 -9.60 0.53
N TYR A 13 -13.35 -9.54 1.73
CA TYR A 13 -14.60 -8.84 2.00
C TYR A 13 -14.28 -7.49 2.63
N ASN A 14 -14.83 -6.40 2.11
CA ASN A 14 -14.72 -5.06 2.69
C ASN A 14 -16.11 -4.37 2.66
N PRO A 15 -16.78 -4.19 3.81
CA PRO A 15 -18.15 -3.70 3.87
C PRO A 15 -18.29 -2.24 3.37
N ASP A 16 -17.24 -1.43 3.50
CA ASP A 16 -17.27 0.01 3.19
C ASP A 16 -17.09 0.31 1.69
N LYS A 17 -16.84 -0.72 0.88
CA LYS A 17 -16.70 -0.58 -0.58
C LYS A 17 -18.01 -0.97 -1.29
N PRO A 18 -18.36 -0.29 -2.40
CA PRO A 18 -19.57 -0.60 -3.16
C PRO A 18 -19.58 -2.07 -3.63
N ASN A 19 -18.43 -2.55 -4.10
CA ASN A 19 -18.20 -3.96 -4.34
C ASN A 19 -17.59 -4.61 -3.11
N LYS A 20 -18.44 -5.20 -2.25
CA LYS A 20 -18.01 -5.74 -0.96
C LYS A 20 -17.07 -6.94 -1.07
N PHE A 21 -17.18 -7.73 -2.14
CA PHE A 21 -16.32 -8.90 -2.39
C PHE A 21 -15.44 -8.66 -3.59
N GLY A 22 -14.14 -8.89 -3.43
CA GLY A 22 -13.20 -8.70 -4.53
C GLY A 22 -11.76 -9.05 -4.21
N ILE A 23 -10.88 -8.63 -5.11
CA ILE A 23 -9.44 -8.72 -5.00
C ILE A 23 -8.92 -7.37 -4.49
N LYS A 24 -8.24 -7.37 -3.35
CA LYS A 24 -7.56 -6.19 -2.82
C LYS A 24 -6.23 -6.02 -3.55
N ILE A 25 -5.96 -4.80 -4.01
CA ILE A 25 -4.73 -4.41 -4.69
C ILE A 25 -4.18 -3.21 -3.93
N PHE A 26 -2.88 -3.20 -3.70
CA PHE A 26 -2.09 -2.08 -3.21
C PHE A 26 -1.49 -1.38 -4.42
N GLU A 27 -1.63 -0.07 -4.51
CA GLU A 27 -1.27 0.70 -5.70
C GLU A 27 -0.48 1.94 -5.24
N LEU A 28 0.61 2.24 -5.94
CA LEU A 28 1.38 3.47 -5.80
C LEU A 28 1.13 4.32 -7.03
N CYS A 29 0.51 5.47 -6.81
CA CYS A 29 0.15 6.40 -7.87
C CYS A 29 0.81 7.76 -7.65
N ASP A 30 1.15 8.41 -8.76
CA ASP A 30 1.54 9.81 -8.78
C ASP A 30 0.31 10.70 -8.51
N SER A 31 0.46 11.68 -7.60
CA SER A 31 -0.60 12.61 -7.24
C SER A 31 -0.98 13.54 -8.38
N ASP A 32 -0.02 13.92 -9.21
CA ASP A 32 -0.20 15.01 -10.18
C ASP A 32 -0.71 14.48 -11.52
N THR A 33 -0.17 13.34 -11.94
CA THR A 33 -0.49 12.72 -13.23
C THR A 33 -1.50 11.58 -13.12
N SER A 34 -1.85 11.16 -11.91
CA SER A 34 -2.65 9.95 -11.63
C SER A 34 -2.07 8.65 -12.20
N TYR A 35 -0.78 8.67 -12.56
CA TYR A 35 -0.10 7.50 -13.13
C TYR A 35 0.14 6.44 -12.06
N CYS A 36 -0.31 5.21 -12.31
CA CYS A 36 -0.04 4.07 -11.43
C CYS A 36 1.33 3.48 -11.75
N SER A 37 2.30 3.78 -10.89
CA SER A 37 3.70 3.41 -11.06
C SER A 37 3.98 1.97 -10.67
N SER A 38 3.31 1.48 -9.62
CA SER A 38 3.54 0.14 -9.08
C SER A 38 2.27 -0.39 -8.42
N LEU A 39 2.05 -1.69 -8.52
CA LEU A 39 0.89 -2.35 -7.93
C LEU A 39 1.24 -3.74 -7.43
N GLU A 40 0.64 -4.11 -6.30
CA GLU A 40 0.81 -5.41 -5.68
C GLU A 40 -0.54 -5.99 -5.26
N ILE A 41 -0.79 -7.25 -5.63
CA ILE A 41 -2.02 -7.95 -5.26
C ILE A 41 -1.91 -8.48 -3.83
N TYR A 42 -2.92 -8.20 -3.01
CA TYR A 42 -3.03 -8.80 -1.69
C TYR A 42 -3.23 -10.31 -1.79
N THR A 43 -2.23 -11.06 -1.35
CA THR A 43 -2.33 -12.50 -1.15
C THR A 43 -2.28 -12.77 0.35
N ARG A 44 -3.30 -13.45 0.89
CA ARG A 44 -3.40 -13.79 2.33
C ARG A 44 -2.19 -14.58 2.88
N LYS A 45 -1.37 -15.14 1.99
CA LYS A 45 -0.21 -15.98 2.29
C LYS A 45 1.00 -15.46 1.51
N LYS A 46 1.78 -14.55 2.12
CA LYS A 46 3.21 -14.43 1.79
C LYS A 46 4.02 -15.02 2.95
N PRO A 47 5.08 -15.80 2.67
CA PRO A 47 5.77 -16.58 3.70
C PRO A 47 6.63 -15.73 4.65
N CYS A 48 6.94 -14.47 4.33
CA CYS A 48 7.77 -13.62 5.18
C CYS A 48 7.37 -12.15 5.04
N PHE A 49 6.81 -11.59 6.11
CA PHE A 49 6.66 -10.14 6.29
C PHE A 49 7.39 -9.75 7.60
N PRO A 50 8.72 -9.53 7.55
CA PRO A 50 9.53 -9.34 8.77
C PRO A 50 9.08 -8.15 9.62
N HIS A 51 8.51 -7.10 9.01
CA HIS A 51 8.09 -5.87 9.70
C HIS A 51 6.56 -5.69 9.68
N GLY A 52 5.83 -6.72 9.24
CA GLY A 52 4.39 -6.69 9.07
C GLY A 52 3.97 -6.35 7.64
N GLN A 53 2.81 -6.88 7.26
CA GLN A 53 2.33 -6.84 5.87
C GLN A 53 2.22 -5.42 5.30
N THR A 54 1.72 -4.46 6.08
CA THR A 54 1.50 -3.09 5.60
C THR A 54 2.81 -2.37 5.35
N PHE A 55 3.79 -2.49 6.25
CA PHE A 55 5.11 -1.89 6.09
C PHE A 55 5.83 -2.48 4.87
N ASP A 56 5.92 -3.80 4.78
CA ASP A 56 6.70 -4.46 3.73
C ASP A 56 6.10 -4.23 2.33
N VAL A 57 4.77 -4.15 2.23
CA VAL A 57 4.08 -3.78 0.99
C VAL A 57 4.44 -2.35 0.59
N VAL A 58 4.38 -1.39 1.52
CA VAL A 58 4.69 0.02 1.22
C VAL A 58 6.15 0.15 0.79
N ILE A 59 7.09 -0.44 1.53
CA ILE A 59 8.51 -0.43 1.17
C ILE A 59 8.72 -1.04 -0.21
N GLY A 60 8.11 -2.20 -0.50
CA GLY A 60 8.20 -2.84 -1.81
C GLY A 60 7.72 -1.93 -2.96
N LEU A 61 6.62 -1.19 -2.75
CA LEU A 61 6.08 -0.27 -3.74
C LEU A 61 6.95 0.97 -3.95
N ILE A 62 7.50 1.56 -2.87
CA ILE A 62 8.27 2.81 -2.94
C ILE A 62 9.77 2.61 -3.21
N THR A 63 10.28 1.38 -3.12
CA THR A 63 11.71 1.05 -3.34
C THR A 63 12.34 1.75 -4.55
N PRO A 64 11.71 1.80 -5.75
CA PRO A 64 12.32 2.48 -6.90
C PRO A 64 12.38 4.02 -6.78
N TYR A 65 11.67 4.63 -5.83
CA TYR A 65 11.56 6.09 -5.65
C TYR A 65 12.27 6.60 -4.38
N LEU A 66 13.00 5.71 -3.71
CA LEU A 66 13.82 6.05 -2.55
C LEU A 66 14.88 7.09 -2.94
N GLU A 67 15.19 8.01 -2.01
CA GLU A 67 16.22 9.06 -2.15
C GLU A 67 15.94 10.21 -3.11
N GLU A 68 14.81 10.18 -3.83
CA GLU A 68 14.43 11.20 -4.81
C GLU A 68 13.91 12.51 -4.19
N GLY A 69 13.69 12.58 -2.88
CA GLY A 69 13.20 13.80 -2.23
C GLY A 69 11.69 14.00 -2.30
N ARG A 70 10.92 12.97 -2.69
CA ARG A 70 9.46 13.05 -2.89
C ARG A 70 8.67 13.03 -1.58
N THR A 71 7.44 13.52 -1.63
CA THR A 71 6.46 13.40 -0.55
C THR A 71 5.63 12.15 -0.74
N LEU A 72 5.52 11.33 0.30
CA LEU A 72 4.76 10.09 0.31
C LEU A 72 3.45 10.32 1.08
N PHE A 73 2.32 10.27 0.39
CA PHE A 73 1.00 10.34 1.03
C PHE A 73 0.49 8.93 1.32
N VAL A 74 0.12 8.65 2.56
CA VAL A 74 -0.36 7.33 3.00
C VAL A 74 -1.67 7.44 3.79
N ASP A 75 -2.55 6.46 3.57
CA ASP A 75 -3.74 6.23 4.38
C ASP A 75 -3.37 5.68 5.76
N ASN A 76 -4.25 5.85 6.75
CA ASN A 76 -4.07 5.45 8.14
C ASN A 76 -3.78 3.96 8.28
N TYR A 77 -4.36 3.14 7.41
CA TYR A 77 -4.11 1.71 7.37
C TYR A 77 -2.62 1.36 7.13
N TYR A 78 -1.85 2.22 6.46
CA TYR A 78 -0.44 1.99 6.16
C TYR A 78 0.51 2.73 7.11
N MET A 79 -0.01 3.54 8.04
CA MET A 79 0.85 4.30 8.94
C MET A 79 1.48 3.39 10.00
N SER A 80 2.81 3.45 10.12
CA SER A 80 3.55 2.90 11.25
C SER A 80 4.73 3.80 11.62
N PRO A 81 5.14 3.85 12.91
CA PRO A 81 6.32 4.62 13.32
C PRO A 81 7.59 4.24 12.57
N ASP A 82 7.76 2.94 12.31
CA ASP A 82 8.90 2.40 11.57
C ASP A 82 8.92 2.89 10.11
N LEU A 83 7.74 2.94 9.46
CA LEU A 83 7.61 3.47 8.10
C LEU A 83 8.04 4.94 8.03
N PHE A 84 7.64 5.75 9.02
CA PHE A 84 7.98 7.16 9.04
C PHE A 84 9.48 7.37 9.30
N THR A 85 10.07 6.56 10.17
CA THR A 85 11.50 6.61 10.47
C THR A 85 12.33 6.25 9.24
N ILE A 86 12.00 5.16 8.56
CA ILE A 86 12.75 4.70 7.38
C ILE A 86 12.55 5.65 6.19
N SER A 87 11.33 6.12 5.96
CA SER A 87 11.05 7.09 4.89
C SER A 87 11.87 8.37 5.08
N ARG A 88 11.93 8.90 6.31
CA ARG A 88 12.75 10.07 6.63
C ARG A 88 14.25 9.83 6.44
N SER A 89 14.76 8.64 6.80
CA SER A 89 16.17 8.32 6.54
C SER A 89 16.50 8.27 5.05
N THR A 90 15.53 7.90 4.22
CA THR A 90 15.70 7.72 2.77
C THR A 90 15.20 8.93 1.96
N ARG A 91 15.20 10.13 2.57
CA ARG A 91 14.80 11.40 1.95
C ARG A 91 13.39 11.40 1.34
N LEU A 92 12.48 10.58 1.88
CA LEU A 92 11.06 10.69 1.61
C LEU A 92 10.38 11.44 2.75
N TRP A 93 9.40 12.28 2.41
CA TRP A 93 8.59 13.00 3.39
C TRP A 93 7.23 12.31 3.55
N PRO A 94 7.08 11.41 4.54
CA PRO A 94 5.82 10.72 4.78
C PRO A 94 4.78 11.67 5.39
N VAL A 95 3.59 11.71 4.80
CA VAL A 95 2.43 12.46 5.27
C VAL A 95 1.25 11.50 5.43
N GLY A 96 0.75 11.40 6.65
CA GLY A 96 -0.42 10.61 7.00
C GLY A 96 -1.68 11.46 7.14
N LEU A 97 -2.84 10.89 6.80
CA LEU A 97 -4.14 11.57 6.91
C LEU A 97 -4.77 11.34 8.30
N TYR A 98 -4.46 12.19 9.29
CA TYR A 98 -5.25 12.23 10.54
C TYR A 98 -6.63 12.83 10.24
N VAL A 99 -7.61 11.98 9.97
CA VAL A 99 -9.04 12.32 9.86
C VAL A 99 -9.82 11.50 10.85
#